data_AF-X1MQ47-F1
#
_entry.id   AF-X1MQ47-F1
#
_cell.length_a   1.000
_cell.length_b   1.000
_cell.length_c   1.000
_cell.angle_alpha   90.00
_cell.angle_beta   90.00
_cell.angle_gamma   90.00
#
_symmetry.space_group_name_H-M   'P 1'
#
loop_
_entity.id
_entity.type
_entity.pdbx_description
1 polymer ?
#
loop_
_entity_poly.entity_id
_entity_poly.type
_entity_poly.pdbx_seq_one_letter_code
_entity_poly.pdbx_strand_id
1 'polypeptide(L)' 'MVLNFIKRKILPHISNFLNYKEAIVIYGARQVGKTTIMKMLIKQLKDNNIPDEAIFYFDLEDLEIL' A
#
# COMPACT_ATOMS: atom_id res chain seq x y z
N MET A 1 -18.30 2.72 0.25
CA MET A 1 -17.91 3.61 -0.88
C MET A 1 -16.88 2.85 -1.71
N VAL A 2 -17.18 2.53 -2.97
CA VAL A 2 -16.20 1.88 -3.85
C VAL A 2 -15.22 2.95 -4.32
N LEU A 3 -14.00 2.95 -3.75
CA LEU A 3 -12.94 3.88 -4.12
C LEU A 3 -12.35 3.45 -5.47
N ASN A 4 -12.73 4.12 -6.55
CA ASN A 4 -12.12 3.93 -7.86
C ASN A 4 -10.81 4.71 -7.93
N PHE A 5 -9.69 4.00 -7.79
CA PHE A 5 -8.36 4.59 -7.93
C PHE A 5 -7.94 4.66 -9.40
N ILE A 6 -7.27 5.76 -9.78
CA ILE A 6 -6.58 5.85 -11.07
C ILE A 6 -5.37 4.92 -11.07
N LYS A 7 -5.24 4.07 -12.10
CA LYS A 7 -4.11 3.14 -12.25
C LYS A 7 -2.77 3.89 -12.20
N ARG A 8 -1.87 3.44 -11.32
CA ARG A 8 -0.53 4.03 -11.16
C ARG A 8 0.51 3.16 -11.86
N LYS A 9 1.35 3.79 -12.69
CA LYS A 9 2.43 3.12 -13.43
C LYS A 9 3.43 2.39 -12.52
N ILE A 10 3.59 2.85 -11.27
CA ILE A 10 4.55 2.27 -10.31
C ILE A 10 4.08 0.95 -9.68
N LEU A 11 2.76 0.66 -9.66
CA LEU A 11 2.23 -0.52 -8.97
C LEU A 11 2.75 -1.86 -9.51
N PRO A 12 2.81 -2.10 -10.84
CA PRO A 12 3.40 -3.32 -11.37
C PRO A 12 4.87 -3.49 -10.96
N HIS A 13 5.64 -2.39 -10.89
CA HIS A 13 7.03 -2.45 -10.46
C HIS A 13 7.16 -2.84 -8.99
N ILE A 14 6.35 -2.27 -8.10
CA ILE A 14 6.34 -2.66 -6.68
C ILE A 14 5.94 -4.13 -6.51
N SER A 15 4.95 -4.58 -7.27
CA SER A 15 4.43 -5.95 -7.20
C SER A 15 5.50 -7.02 -7.42
N ASN A 16 6.50 -6.73 -8.25
CA ASN A 16 7.61 -7.64 -8.52
C ASN A 16 8.45 -7.95 -7.28
N PHE A 17 8.40 -7.10 -6.25
CA PHE A 17 9.22 -7.22 -5.05
C PHE A 17 8.43 -7.69 -3.81
N LEU A 18 7.10 -7.84 -3.89
CA LEU A 18 6.26 -8.18 -2.73
C LEU A 18 6.53 -9.56 -2.11
N ASN A 19 7.11 -10.49 -2.88
CA ASN A 19 7.42 -11.83 -2.40
C ASN A 19 8.81 -11.96 -1.77
N TYR A 20 9.61 -10.89 -1.77
CA TYR A 20 10.94 -10.88 -1.16
C TYR A 20 10.82 -10.52 0.32
N LYS A 21 11.67 -11.12 1.16
CA LYS A 21 11.75 -10.80 2.60
C LYS A 21 12.51 -9.48 2.85
N GLU A 22 12.11 -8.43 2.15
CA GLU A 22 12.74 -7.12 2.15
C GLU A 22 11.71 -6.01 2.38
N ALA A 23 12.17 -4.85 2.81
CA ALA A 23 11.33 -3.66 2.94
C ALA A 23 11.36 -2.83 1.66
N ILE A 24 10.17 -2.41 1.18
CA ILE A 24 10.04 -1.50 0.04
C ILE A 24 9.80 -0.09 0.56
N VAL A 25 10.67 0.86 0.21
CA VAL A 25 10.54 2.26 0.60
C VAL A 25 9.88 3.07 -0.52
N ILE A 26 8.71 3.67 -0.24
CA ILE A 26 8.03 4.61 -1.12
C ILE A 26 8.29 6.04 -0.62
N TYR A 27 9.14 6.79 -1.32
CA TYR A 27 9.51 8.16 -0.95
C TYR A 27 8.97 9.19 -1.96
N GLY A 28 8.97 10.47 -1.55
CA GLY A 28 8.52 11.59 -2.37
C GLY A 28 7.84 12.69 -1.54
N ALA A 29 7.55 13.83 -2.18
CA ALA A 29 6.94 15.00 -1.53
C ALA A 29 5.58 14.68 -0.87
N ARG A 30 5.13 15.53 0.07
CA ARG A 30 3.78 15.41 0.67
C ARG A 30 2.70 15.49 -0.41
N GLN A 31 1.58 14.79 -0.20
CA GLN A 31 0.39 14.82 -1.08
C GLN A 31 0.57 14.31 -2.53
N VAL A 32 1.68 13.65 -2.88
CA VAL A 32 1.87 13.04 -4.22
C VAL A 32 1.13 11.70 -4.42
N GLY A 33 0.43 11.22 -3.40
CA GLY A 33 -0.34 9.97 -3.44
C GLY A 33 0.38 8.73 -2.91
N LYS A 34 1.39 8.90 -2.03
CA LYS A 34 2.08 7.77 -1.37
C LYS A 34 1.11 6.87 -0.58
N THR A 35 0.29 7.47 0.28
CA THR A 35 -0.77 6.77 1.04
C THR A 35 -1.79 6.10 0.11
N THR A 36 -2.11 6.73 -1.02
CA THR A 36 -2.98 6.13 -2.04
C THR A 36 -2.34 4.88 -2.66
N ILE A 37 -1.04 4.91 -2.97
CA ILE A 37 -0.31 3.73 -3.46
C ILE A 37 -0.36 2.61 -2.41
N MET A 38 -0.15 2.90 -1.13
CA MET A 38 -0.27 1.90 -0.06
C MET A 38 -1.68 1.26 -0.02
N LYS A 39 -2.74 2.07 -0.08
CA LYS A 39 -4.12 1.57 -0.13
C LYS A 39 -4.41 0.72 -1.37
N MET A 40 -3.85 1.09 -2.53
CA MET A 40 -3.96 0.29 -3.75
C MET A 40 -3.22 -1.05 -3.63
N LEU A 41 -2.05 -1.08 -2.99
CA LEU A 41 -1.31 -2.32 -2.73
C LEU A 41 -2.08 -3.26 -1.79
N ILE A 42 -2.65 -2.73 -0.70
CA ILE A 42 -3.51 -3.50 0.21
C ILE A 42 -4.67 -4.12 -0.57
N LYS A 43 -5.36 -3.33 -1.40
CA LYS A 43 -6.43 -3.85 -2.26
C LYS A 43 -5.92 -4.97 -3.18
N GLN A 44 -4.76 -4.79 -3.80
CA GLN A 44 -4.18 -5.80 -4.68
C GLN A 44 -3.82 -7.11 -3.93
N LEU A 45 -3.31 -7.02 -2.71
CA LEU A 45 -3.04 -8.20 -1.87
C LEU A 45 -4.33 -8.96 -1.55
N LYS A 46 -5.39 -8.24 -1.20
CA LYS A 46 -6.73 -8.83 -0.97
C LYS A 46 -7.31 -9.46 -2.24
N ASP A 47 -7.21 -8.77 -3.38
CA ASP A 47 -7.65 -9.29 -4.68
C ASP A 47 -6.87 -10.57 -5.09
N ASN A 48 -5.65 -10.74 -4.57
CA ASN A 48 -4.82 -11.93 -4.71
C ASN A 48 -5.08 -13.01 -3.64
N ASN A 49 -6.17 -12.90 -2.87
CA ASN A 49 -6.57 -13.84 -1.80
C ASN A 49 -5.58 -13.94 -0.63
N ILE A 50 -4.80 -12.90 -0.36
CA ILE A 50 -4.07 -12.82 0.92
C ILE A 50 -5.09 -12.58 2.04
N PRO A 51 -5.08 -13.39 3.12
CA PRO A 51 -6.02 -13.21 4.23
C PRO A 51 -5.86 -11.84 4.90
N ASP A 52 -6.97 -11.26 5.36
CA ASP A 52 -6.99 -9.93 5.98
C ASP A 52 -6.13 -9.89 7.25
N GLU A 53 -6.09 -10.98 8.02
CA GLU A 53 -5.26 -11.15 9.21
C GLU A 53 -3.75 -11.17 8.94
N ALA A 54 -3.33 -11.34 7.67
CA ALA A 54 -1.93 -11.28 7.26
C ALA A 54 -1.51 -9.88 6.79
N ILE A 55 -2.42 -8.92 6.70
CA ILE A 55 -2.17 -7.55 6.20
C ILE A 55 -2.30 -6.55 7.33
N PHE A 56 -1.17 -6.01 7.79
CA PHE A 56 -1.13 -4.99 8.84
C PHE A 56 -0.88 -3.61 8.23
N TYR A 57 -1.73 -2.63 8.54
CA TYR A 57 -1.57 -1.23 8.16
C TYR A 57 -1.43 -0.37 9.41
N PHE A 58 -0.27 0.27 9.56
CA PHE A 58 0.01 1.21 10.64
C PHE A 58 0.03 2.62 10.07
N ASP A 59 -0.90 3.46 10.51
CA ASP A 59 -0.86 4.89 10.23
C ASP A 59 -0.08 5.59 11.34
N LEU A 60 1.06 6.17 10.98
CA LEU A 60 1.96 6.83 11.94
C LEU A 60 1.81 8.36 11.90
N GLU A 61 0.93 8.90 11.05
CA GLU A 61 0.66 10.34 11.02
C GLU A 61 -0.27 10.77 12.17
N ASP A 62 -0.99 9.84 12.76
CA ASP A 62 -1.88 10.05 13.92
C ASP A 62 -1.32 9.35 15.17
N LEU A 63 -0.36 10.01 15.82
CA LEU A 63 0.35 9.50 17.00
C LEU A 63 -0.48 9.59 18.29
N GLU A 64 -1.76 9.97 18.24
CA GLU A 64 -2.60 10.02 19.45
C GLU A 64 -2.95 8.62 20.01
N ILE A 65 -2.54 7.54 19.33
CA ILE A 65 -2.67 6.16 19.81
C ILE A 65 -1.28 5.54 19.95
N LEU A 66 -0.56 5.94 21.01
CA LEU A 66 0.52 5.14 21.59
C LEU A 66 0.49 5.22 23.12
#